data_AF-A0A913YVT8-F1
#
_entry.id   AF-A0A913YVT8-F1
#
_cell.length_a   1.000
_cell.length_b   1.000
_cell.length_c   1.000
_cell.angle_alpha   90.00
_cell.angle_beta   90.00
_cell.angle_gamma   90.00
#
_symmetry.space_group_name_H-M   'P 1'
#
loop_
_entity.id
_entity.type
_entity.pdbx_description
1 polymer ?
#
loop_
_entity_poly.entity_id
_entity_poly.type
_entity_poly.pdbx_seq_one_letter_code
_entity_poly.pdbx_strand_id
1 'polypeptide(L)'
;MSDTAAIVIPLVILVVVFLIILICYLCKRHQVWPFKYHNLDERHGFVRDAQPKDFFLVKRCEQESVRDVEYSIIQKSKFSERTWKPGLQDPQTPVMVFCVVASRIGADIDAAMREVNDWNRVILIVLHNKHSSQLTGDLSDNDYLLDDGIRSKLEDRIVHFAFSEYERLYDCRQNNEGFRKMRELIENFRYSP
;
A
#
# COMPACT_ATOMS: atom_id res chain seq x y z
N MET A 1 34.50 -57.79 27.00
CA MET A 1 35.39 -56.71 26.54
C MET A 1 34.78 -56.17 25.25
N SER A 2 33.71 -55.38 25.34
CA SER A 2 33.70 -53.91 25.55
C SER A 2 34.42 -53.19 24.42
N ASP A 3 33.73 -52.88 23.30
CA ASP A 3 34.18 -51.85 22.33
C ASP A 3 33.11 -51.40 21.32
N THR A 4 31.83 -51.75 21.48
CA THR A 4 30.76 -51.22 20.60
C THR A 4 30.10 -49.95 21.14
N ALA A 5 30.21 -49.67 22.45
CA ALA A 5 29.60 -48.49 23.07
C ALA A 5 30.38 -47.19 22.82
N ALA A 6 31.67 -47.26 22.44
CA ALA A 6 32.52 -46.07 22.30
C ALA A 6 32.32 -45.31 20.98
N ILE A 7 31.81 -45.97 19.92
CA ILE A 7 31.68 -45.38 18.57
C ILE A 7 30.26 -44.90 18.28
N VAL A 8 29.24 -45.45 18.96
CA VAL A 8 27.83 -45.08 18.73
C VAL A 8 27.52 -43.68 19.28
N ILE A 9 28.14 -43.29 20.39
CA ILE A 9 27.94 -41.98 21.03
C ILE A 9 28.36 -40.81 20.11
N PRO A 10 29.56 -40.78 19.50
CA PRO A 10 29.95 -39.67 18.64
C PRO A 10 29.13 -39.58 17.34
N LEU A 11 28.65 -40.71 16.81
CA LEU A 11 27.81 -40.74 15.61
C LEU A 11 26.40 -40.17 15.86
N VAL A 12 25.81 -40.48 17.02
CA VAL A 12 24.52 -39.91 17.41
C VAL A 12 24.63 -38.39 17.62
N ILE A 13 25.71 -37.93 18.24
CA ILE A 13 25.96 -36.48 18.44
C ILE A 13 26.12 -35.77 17.09
N LEU A 14 26.87 -36.34 16.15
CA LEU A 14 27.05 -35.78 14.81
C LEU A 14 25.72 -35.66 14.05
N VAL A 15 24.85 -36.67 14.13
CA VAL A 15 23.53 -36.63 13.49
C VAL A 15 22.64 -35.56 14.11
N VAL A 16 22.64 -35.42 15.44
CA VAL A 16 21.85 -34.40 16.14
C VAL A 16 22.34 -32.98 15.77
N VAL A 17 23.65 -32.76 15.75
CA VAL A 17 24.22 -31.46 15.36
C VAL A 17 23.88 -31.12 13.90
N PHE A 18 23.97 -32.10 12.99
CA PHE A 18 23.63 -31.89 11.58
C PHE A 18 22.13 -31.57 11.39
N LEU A 19 21.24 -32.24 12.13
CA LEU A 19 19.81 -31.95 12.13
C LEU A 19 19.51 -30.54 12.67
N ILE A 20 20.17 -30.11 13.74
CA ILE A 20 20.02 -28.74 14.28
C ILE A 20 20.45 -27.71 13.24
N ILE A 21 21.61 -27.90 12.60
CA ILE A 21 22.11 -26.99 11.55
C ILE A 21 21.15 -26.96 10.36
N LEU A 22 20.64 -28.12 9.92
CA LEU A 22 19.68 -28.20 8.83
C LEU A 22 18.37 -27.51 9.17
N ILE A 23 17.84 -27.70 10.38
CA ILE A 23 16.64 -27.00 10.87
C ILE A 23 16.90 -25.49 10.90
N CYS A 24 18.02 -25.02 11.46
CA CYS A 24 18.37 -23.59 11.46
C CYS A 24 18.50 -23.01 10.05
N TYR A 25 19.08 -23.76 9.11
CA TYR A 25 19.21 -23.34 7.72
C TYR A 25 17.84 -23.26 7.02
N LEU A 26 16.97 -24.24 7.24
CA LEU A 26 15.61 -24.24 6.72
C LEU A 26 14.75 -23.11 7.33
N CYS A 27 14.87 -22.86 8.64
CA CYS A 27 14.23 -21.73 9.34
C CYS A 27 14.76 -20.37 8.88
N LYS A 28 15.99 -20.28 8.39
CA LYS A 28 16.54 -19.03 7.82
C LYS A 28 16.10 -18.81 6.38
N ARG A 29 15.85 -19.89 5.62
CA ARG A 29 15.44 -19.84 4.20
C ARG A 29 13.93 -19.61 4.01
N HIS A 30 13.12 -20.11 4.93
CA HIS A 30 11.70 -19.77 5.03
C HIS A 30 11.54 -18.82 6.22
N GLN A 31 11.23 -17.54 6.01
CA GLN A 31 10.87 -16.60 7.08
C GLN A 31 9.61 -17.08 7.82
N VAL A 32 9.76 -18.08 8.69
CA VAL A 32 8.72 -18.61 9.56
C VAL A 32 9.29 -18.49 10.96
N TRP A 33 8.98 -17.37 11.59
CA TRP A 33 9.06 -17.23 13.04
C TRP A 33 7.73 -17.70 13.62
N PRO A 34 7.69 -18.78 14.41
CA PRO A 34 6.60 -18.98 15.34
C PRO A 34 7.20 -18.95 16.74
N PHE A 35 7.15 -17.80 17.42
CA PHE A 35 6.96 -17.73 18.88
C PHE A 35 6.93 -16.25 19.28
N LYS A 36 5.73 -15.72 19.51
CA LYS A 36 5.54 -14.55 20.37
C LYS A 36 4.89 -15.05 21.65
N TYR A 37 5.54 -14.75 22.77
CA TYR A 37 5.10 -15.06 24.12
C TYR A 37 3.66 -14.60 24.35
N HIS A 38 2.80 -15.54 24.76
CA HIS A 38 1.53 -15.23 25.40
C HIS A 38 1.84 -14.70 26.80
N ASN A 39 1.62 -13.41 27.06
CA ASN A 39 1.40 -12.93 28.41
C ASN A 39 -0.10 -13.07 28.69
N LEU A 40 -0.42 -13.90 29.68
CA LEU A 40 -1.73 -13.95 30.32
C LEU A 40 -1.80 -12.77 31.29
N ASP A 41 -2.55 -11.74 30.92
CA ASP A 41 -3.17 -10.87 31.92
C ASP A 41 -4.66 -10.80 31.61
N GLU A 42 -5.44 -11.40 32.51
CA GLU A 42 -6.89 -11.44 32.43
C GLU A 42 -7.46 -10.12 32.93
N ARG A 43 -8.45 -9.61 32.17
CA ARG A 43 -9.27 -8.42 32.40
C ARG A 43 -8.69 -7.14 31.81
N HIS A 44 -9.10 -6.84 30.57
CA HIS A 44 -9.78 -5.61 30.11
C HIS A 44 -9.81 -5.64 28.57
N GLY A 45 -10.99 -5.42 27.98
CA GLY A 45 -11.26 -5.08 26.56
C GLY A 45 -10.38 -5.72 25.47
N PHE A 46 -10.96 -6.61 24.66
CA PHE A 46 -10.35 -7.14 23.44
C PHE A 46 -10.05 -6.00 22.44
N VAL A 47 -8.88 -5.38 22.57
CA VAL A 47 -8.25 -4.60 21.51
C VAL A 47 -7.78 -5.64 20.49
N ARG A 48 -8.44 -5.71 19.33
CA ARG A 48 -7.88 -6.44 18.19
C ARG A 48 -6.56 -5.76 17.89
N ASP A 49 -5.44 -6.45 18.09
CA ASP A 49 -4.16 -6.06 17.52
C ASP A 49 -4.38 -5.95 16.00
N ALA A 50 -4.54 -4.72 15.50
CA ALA A 50 -4.68 -4.44 14.08
C ALA A 50 -3.35 -4.84 13.43
N GLN A 51 -3.32 -6.03 12.83
CA GLN A 51 -2.19 -6.43 12.02
C GLN A 51 -2.02 -5.39 10.89
N PRO A 52 -0.79 -4.95 10.60
CA PRO A 52 -0.55 -4.00 9.52
C PRO A 52 -1.15 -4.51 8.22
N LYS A 53 -1.80 -3.61 7.47
CA LYS A 53 -2.36 -4.00 6.17
C LYS A 53 -1.25 -4.02 5.14
N ASP A 54 -0.87 -5.21 4.72
CA ASP A 54 0.24 -5.39 3.79
C ASP A 54 -0.05 -4.85 2.38
N PHE A 55 -1.33 -4.68 2.04
CA PHE A 55 -1.78 -4.28 0.71
C PHE A 55 -2.86 -3.18 0.71
N PHE A 56 -2.99 -2.52 -0.45
CA PHE A 56 -4.07 -1.57 -0.75
C PHE A 56 -4.99 -2.14 -1.82
N LEU A 57 -6.28 -1.83 -1.71
CA LEU A 57 -7.20 -2.01 -2.85
C LEU A 57 -7.01 -0.86 -3.81
N VAL A 58 -6.85 -1.13 -5.10
CA VAL A 58 -6.64 -0.11 -6.11
C VAL A 58 -7.86 -0.06 -7.03
N LYS A 59 -8.56 1.08 -7.00
CA LYS A 59 -9.62 1.42 -7.94
C LYS A 59 -9.01 2.27 -9.06
N ARG A 60 -8.88 1.67 -10.23
CA ARG A 60 -8.28 2.29 -11.43
C ARG A 60 -9.30 3.09 -12.22
N CYS A 61 -8.82 3.96 -13.10
CA CYS A 61 -9.66 4.65 -14.06
C CYS A 61 -10.15 3.68 -15.14
N GLU A 62 -11.32 3.96 -15.72
CA GLU A 62 -11.83 3.20 -16.86
C GLU A 62 -11.10 3.52 -18.18
N GLN A 63 -10.33 4.61 -18.21
CA GLN A 63 -9.59 5.05 -19.39
C GLN A 63 -8.31 4.22 -19.57
N GLU A 64 -8.20 3.51 -20.70
CA GLU A 64 -7.04 2.67 -20.97
C GLU A 64 -5.76 3.48 -21.25
N SER A 65 -5.89 4.70 -21.77
CA SER A 65 -4.77 5.58 -22.12
C SER A 65 -3.90 6.00 -20.93
N VAL A 66 -4.41 5.86 -19.70
CA VAL A 66 -3.69 6.22 -18.47
C VAL A 66 -3.17 5.02 -17.69
N ARG A 67 -3.44 3.80 -18.15
CA ARG A 67 -3.14 2.58 -17.39
C ARG A 67 -1.63 2.43 -17.11
N ASP A 68 -0.79 2.81 -18.05
CA ASP A 68 0.67 2.82 -17.92
C ASP A 68 1.17 3.86 -16.90
N VAL A 69 0.52 5.03 -16.85
CA VAL A 69 0.77 6.06 -15.84
C VAL A 69 0.45 5.54 -14.45
N GLU A 70 -0.73 4.93 -14.26
CA GLU A 70 -1.12 4.30 -13.00
C GLU A 70 -0.12 3.22 -12.57
N TYR A 71 0.26 2.32 -13.49
CA TYR A 71 1.27 1.29 -13.21
C TYR A 71 2.60 1.89 -12.78
N SER A 72 3.06 2.95 -13.45
CA SER A 72 4.31 3.63 -13.11
C SER A 72 4.27 4.22 -11.70
N ILE A 73 3.14 4.83 -11.31
CA ILE A 73 2.91 5.35 -9.96
C ILE A 73 2.97 4.21 -8.94
N ILE A 74 2.22 3.13 -9.14
CA ILE A 74 2.14 2.00 -8.20
C ILE A 74 3.51 1.34 -8.01
N GLN A 75 4.20 1.05 -9.11
CA GLN A 75 5.54 0.43 -9.07
C GLN A 75 6.56 1.29 -8.32
N LYS A 76 6.58 2.61 -8.57
CA LYS A 76 7.50 3.53 -7.88
C LYS A 76 7.15 3.73 -6.40
N SER A 77 5.93 3.39 -5.99
CA SER A 77 5.42 3.54 -4.62
C SER A 77 5.70 2.34 -3.71
N LYS A 78 6.08 1.18 -4.28
CA LYS A 78 6.54 -0.01 -3.54
C LYS A 78 5.54 -0.55 -2.50
N PHE A 79 4.25 -0.54 -2.81
CA PHE A 79 3.24 -1.23 -2.00
C PHE A 79 2.62 -2.41 -2.77
N SER A 80 2.05 -3.37 -2.04
CA SER A 80 1.31 -4.48 -2.65
C SER A 80 -0.10 -4.04 -2.99
N GLU A 81 -0.55 -4.26 -4.22
CA GLU A 81 -1.92 -3.94 -4.63
C GLU A 81 -2.80 -5.18 -4.79
N ARG A 82 -4.11 -4.98 -4.64
CA ARG A 82 -5.15 -5.86 -5.16
C ARG A 82 -6.20 -5.03 -5.87
N THR A 83 -6.86 -5.59 -6.87
CA THR A 83 -7.95 -4.91 -7.58
C THR A 83 -9.10 -4.62 -6.63
N TRP A 84 -9.54 -3.37 -6.59
CA TRP A 84 -10.77 -2.99 -5.90
C TRP A 84 -11.99 -3.55 -6.67
N LYS A 85 -12.96 -4.13 -5.94
CA LYS A 85 -14.21 -4.64 -6.49
C LYS A 85 -15.38 -4.22 -5.61
N PRO A 86 -16.45 -3.63 -6.17
CA PRO A 86 -17.58 -3.13 -5.38
C PRO A 86 -18.25 -4.24 -4.56
N GLY A 87 -18.62 -3.92 -3.31
CA GLY A 87 -19.39 -4.80 -2.42
C GLY A 87 -18.63 -5.98 -1.83
N LEU A 88 -17.33 -6.12 -2.09
CA LEU A 88 -16.50 -7.25 -1.65
C LEU A 88 -15.35 -6.84 -0.72
N GLN A 89 -15.33 -5.59 -0.26
CA GLN A 89 -14.22 -5.05 0.53
C GLN A 89 -14.46 -5.22 2.02
N ASP A 90 -13.42 -5.67 2.74
CA ASP A 90 -13.34 -5.43 4.18
C ASP A 90 -13.31 -3.91 4.40
N PRO A 91 -14.22 -3.32 5.19
CA PRO A 91 -14.18 -1.90 5.57
C PRO A 91 -12.83 -1.50 6.19
N GLN A 92 -12.12 -2.48 6.72
CA GLN A 92 -10.71 -2.48 7.07
C GLN A 92 -9.80 -1.81 6.04
N THR A 93 -9.91 -2.23 4.79
CA THR A 93 -8.78 -2.16 3.86
C THR A 93 -8.72 -0.79 3.18
N PRO A 94 -7.58 -0.08 3.23
CA PRO A 94 -7.45 1.20 2.57
C PRO A 94 -7.55 1.04 1.06
N VAL A 95 -8.14 2.04 0.44
CA VAL A 95 -8.39 2.08 -1.00
C VAL A 95 -7.60 3.24 -1.59
N MET A 96 -6.82 2.95 -2.62
CA MET A 96 -6.23 3.96 -3.49
C MET A 96 -7.13 4.13 -4.72
N VAL A 97 -7.65 5.33 -4.93
CA VAL A 97 -8.57 5.64 -6.02
C VAL A 97 -7.85 6.53 -7.02
N PHE A 98 -7.73 6.09 -8.27
CA PHE A 98 -7.22 6.91 -9.37
C PHE A 98 -8.36 7.68 -10.03
N CYS A 99 -8.13 8.97 -10.27
CA CYS A 99 -9.05 9.88 -10.92
C CYS A 99 -8.30 10.71 -11.95
N VAL A 100 -8.61 10.53 -13.24
CA VAL A 100 -8.11 11.41 -14.30
C VAL A 100 -9.02 12.62 -14.42
N VAL A 101 -8.44 13.81 -14.33
CA VAL A 101 -9.16 15.06 -14.58
C VAL A 101 -9.31 15.24 -16.09
N ALA A 102 -10.50 14.94 -16.60
CA ALA A 102 -10.82 15.03 -18.02
C ALA A 102 -11.71 16.24 -18.32
N SER A 103 -12.49 16.71 -17.34
CA SER A 103 -13.46 17.78 -17.54
C SER A 103 -13.44 18.78 -16.38
N ARG A 104 -13.96 18.38 -15.22
CA ARG A 104 -14.12 19.20 -14.03
C ARG A 104 -13.75 18.34 -12.84
N ILE A 105 -12.75 18.79 -12.10
CA ILE A 105 -12.14 18.01 -11.00
C ILE A 105 -13.18 17.45 -10.02
N GLY A 106 -14.17 18.23 -9.58
CA GLY A 106 -15.21 17.74 -8.67
C GLY A 106 -16.07 16.61 -9.26
N ALA A 107 -16.56 16.77 -10.49
CA ALA A 107 -17.39 15.76 -11.14
C ALA A 107 -16.61 14.48 -11.47
N ASP A 108 -15.36 14.63 -11.89
CA ASP A 108 -14.46 13.51 -12.18
C ASP A 108 -14.12 12.73 -10.89
N ILE A 109 -13.97 13.43 -9.75
CA ILE A 109 -13.77 12.80 -8.43
C ILE A 109 -15.04 12.10 -7.96
N ASP A 110 -16.22 12.71 -8.09
CA ASP A 110 -17.49 12.06 -7.72
C ASP A 110 -17.70 10.76 -8.51
N ALA A 111 -17.35 10.77 -9.80
CA ALA A 111 -17.39 9.57 -10.64
C ALA A 111 -16.35 8.53 -10.18
N ALA A 112 -15.11 8.95 -9.90
CA ALA A 112 -14.04 8.06 -9.43
C ALA A 112 -14.35 7.46 -8.04
N MET A 113 -15.06 8.19 -7.18
CA MET A 113 -15.43 7.78 -5.82
C MET A 113 -16.74 7.02 -5.75
N ARG A 114 -17.49 6.90 -6.86
CA ARG A 114 -18.74 6.13 -6.91
C ARG A 114 -18.55 4.72 -6.35
N GLU A 115 -19.49 4.25 -5.53
CA GLU A 115 -19.45 2.94 -4.84
C GLU A 115 -18.34 2.76 -3.78
N VAL A 116 -17.48 3.76 -3.57
CA VAL A 116 -16.55 3.78 -2.44
C VAL A 116 -17.27 4.40 -1.25
N ASN A 117 -17.64 3.57 -0.27
CA ASN A 117 -18.50 3.99 0.85
C ASN A 117 -17.72 4.51 2.06
N ASP A 118 -16.51 4.00 2.32
CA ASP A 118 -15.65 4.48 3.41
C ASP A 118 -14.55 5.40 2.86
N TRP A 119 -14.72 6.70 3.08
CA TRP A 119 -13.81 7.74 2.59
C TRP A 119 -12.64 8.00 3.57
N ASN A 120 -12.74 7.50 4.81
CA ASN A 120 -11.72 7.72 5.84
C ASN A 120 -10.45 6.93 5.55
N ARG A 121 -10.57 5.83 4.79
CA ARG A 121 -9.45 4.97 4.41
C ARG A 121 -9.08 5.10 2.92
N VAL A 122 -9.38 6.25 2.32
CA VAL A 122 -9.09 6.51 0.90
C VAL A 122 -7.89 7.42 0.73
N ILE A 123 -6.98 7.02 -0.18
CA ILE A 123 -6.02 7.93 -0.81
C ILE A 123 -6.54 8.23 -2.22
N LEU A 124 -6.84 9.49 -2.50
CA LEU A 124 -7.28 9.92 -3.82
C LEU A 124 -6.08 10.37 -4.65
N ILE A 125 -5.83 9.71 -5.77
CA ILE A 125 -4.78 10.05 -6.73
C ILE A 125 -5.39 10.79 -7.90
N VAL A 126 -5.13 12.09 -8.01
CA VAL A 126 -5.63 12.96 -9.06
C VAL A 126 -4.58 13.10 -10.17
N LEU A 127 -4.90 12.60 -11.36
CA LEU A 127 -4.06 12.63 -12.54
C LEU A 127 -4.48 13.79 -13.45
N HIS A 128 -3.61 14.79 -13.56
CA HIS A 128 -3.79 15.96 -14.42
C HIS A 128 -3.15 15.69 -15.78
N ASN A 129 -3.98 15.51 -16.81
CA ASN A 129 -3.50 15.44 -18.20
C ASN A 129 -3.17 16.86 -18.67
N LYS A 130 -1.89 17.24 -18.60
CA LYS A 130 -1.40 18.57 -18.99
C LYS A 130 -0.14 18.41 -19.81
N HIS A 131 -0.04 19.19 -20.89
CA HIS A 131 1.22 19.30 -21.62
C HIS A 131 2.30 19.95 -20.73
N SER A 132 3.57 19.56 -20.90
CA SER A 132 4.68 20.06 -20.06
C SER A 132 4.80 21.58 -20.07
N SER A 133 4.53 22.22 -21.21
CA SER A 133 4.50 23.69 -21.33
C SER A 133 3.40 24.38 -20.54
N GLN A 134 2.38 23.65 -20.10
CA GLN A 134 1.25 24.15 -19.30
C GLN A 134 1.39 23.79 -17.81
N LEU A 135 2.45 23.06 -17.43
CA LEU A 135 2.74 22.70 -16.05
C LEU A 135 3.33 23.91 -15.32
N THR A 136 2.45 24.80 -14.87
CA THR A 136 2.78 26.01 -14.10
C THR A 136 2.05 25.97 -12.75
N GLY A 137 2.70 26.49 -11.69
CA GLY A 137 2.14 26.47 -10.33
C GLY A 137 2.16 25.09 -9.65
N ASP A 138 1.51 24.98 -8.49
CA ASP A 138 1.27 23.69 -7.82
C ASP A 138 -0.08 23.14 -8.29
N LEU A 139 -0.16 21.85 -8.64
CA LEU A 139 -1.43 21.26 -9.07
C LEU A 139 -2.48 21.23 -7.96
N SER A 140 -2.03 21.16 -6.70
CA SER A 140 -2.91 21.22 -5.52
C SER A 140 -3.54 22.60 -5.32
N ASP A 141 -3.03 23.63 -6.00
CA ASP A 141 -3.68 24.94 -6.01
C ASP A 141 -5.10 24.84 -6.56
N ASN A 142 -5.47 23.82 -7.34
CA ASN A 142 -6.84 23.64 -7.84
C ASN A 142 -7.78 22.98 -6.83
N ASP A 143 -7.32 22.64 -5.62
CA ASP A 143 -8.16 21.99 -4.60
C ASP A 143 -9.28 22.89 -4.09
N TYR A 144 -9.20 24.21 -4.26
CA TYR A 144 -10.33 25.11 -3.97
C TYR A 144 -11.53 24.89 -4.89
N LEU A 145 -11.34 24.21 -6.03
CA LEU A 145 -12.44 23.85 -6.95
C LEU A 145 -13.19 22.60 -6.48
N LEU A 146 -12.69 21.92 -5.46
CA LEU A 146 -13.38 20.81 -4.82
C LEU A 146 -14.47 21.35 -3.91
N ASP A 147 -15.61 20.66 -3.89
CA ASP A 147 -16.65 20.92 -2.91
C ASP A 147 -16.12 20.71 -1.47
N ASP A 148 -16.58 21.53 -0.53
CA ASP A 148 -16.16 21.47 0.87
C ASP A 148 -16.46 20.10 1.50
N GLY A 149 -17.49 19.39 1.03
CA GLY A 149 -17.81 18.03 1.43
C GLY A 149 -16.75 17.01 1.01
N ILE A 150 -16.13 17.18 -0.16
CA ILE A 150 -15.02 16.32 -0.63
C ILE A 150 -13.76 16.62 0.17
N ARG A 151 -13.43 17.91 0.34
CA ARG A 151 -12.25 18.36 1.07
C ARG A 151 -12.29 17.95 2.53
N SER A 152 -13.43 18.07 3.19
CA SER A 152 -13.59 17.65 4.59
C SER A 152 -13.50 16.13 4.77
N LYS A 153 -13.96 15.33 3.81
CA LYS A 153 -13.91 13.86 3.89
C LYS A 153 -12.56 13.26 3.52
N LEU A 154 -11.84 13.86 2.59
CA LEU A 154 -10.53 13.38 2.14
C LEU A 154 -9.39 14.09 2.85
N GLU A 155 -9.65 15.24 3.48
CA GLU A 155 -8.68 16.06 4.20
C GLU A 155 -7.41 16.27 3.37
N ASP A 156 -6.28 15.76 3.88
CA ASP A 156 -4.97 15.83 3.27
C ASP A 156 -4.63 14.59 2.40
N ARG A 157 -5.56 13.67 2.16
CA ARG A 157 -5.32 12.40 1.46
C ARG A 157 -5.43 12.48 -0.07
N ILE A 158 -5.45 13.69 -0.62
CA ILE A 158 -5.44 13.95 -2.06
C ILE A 158 -3.99 14.12 -2.55
N VAL A 159 -3.60 13.35 -3.56
CA VAL A 159 -2.25 13.35 -4.13
C VAL A 159 -2.34 13.67 -5.62
N HIS A 160 -1.57 14.65 -6.06
CA HIS A 160 -1.62 15.15 -7.43
C HIS A 160 -0.43 14.64 -8.24
N PHE A 161 -0.70 14.18 -9.47
CA PHE A 161 0.31 13.91 -10.47
C PHE A 161 -0.04 14.60 -11.78
N ALA A 162 0.96 15.11 -12.49
CA ALA A 162 0.83 15.52 -13.88
C ALA A 162 1.39 14.45 -14.82
N PHE A 163 0.73 14.30 -15.95
CA PHE A 163 1.17 13.48 -17.06
C PHE A 163 0.69 14.09 -18.38
N SER A 164 1.21 13.59 -19.50
CA SER A 164 0.54 13.74 -20.79
C SER A 164 0.51 12.39 -21.52
N GLU A 165 -0.35 12.28 -22.52
CA GLU A 165 -0.42 11.07 -23.35
C GLU A 165 0.89 10.78 -24.11
N TYR A 166 1.68 11.83 -24.37
CA TYR A 166 2.94 11.74 -25.12
C TYR A 166 4.14 11.48 -24.21
N GLU A 167 4.27 12.25 -23.13
CA GLU A 167 5.45 12.22 -22.24
C GLU A 167 5.25 11.30 -21.03
N ARG A 168 4.04 10.77 -20.86
CA ARG A 168 3.63 9.93 -19.72
C ARG A 168 3.83 10.68 -18.41
N LEU A 169 4.15 9.96 -17.34
CA LEU A 169 4.34 10.55 -16.02
C LEU A 169 5.62 11.39 -15.97
N TYR A 170 5.48 12.68 -15.65
CA TYR A 170 6.62 13.58 -15.59
C TYR A 170 7.59 13.28 -14.44
N ASP A 171 8.89 13.44 -14.69
CA ASP A 171 9.90 13.58 -13.64
C ASP A 171 10.07 15.06 -13.27
N CYS A 172 9.21 15.53 -12.36
CA CYS A 172 9.15 16.94 -11.97
C CYS A 172 8.94 17.09 -10.46
N ARG A 173 9.16 18.30 -9.95
CA ARG A 173 8.98 18.63 -8.53
C ARG A 173 7.60 18.21 -8.02
N GLN A 174 6.54 18.53 -8.76
CA GLN A 174 5.16 18.19 -8.38
C GLN A 174 4.98 16.68 -8.16
N ASN A 175 5.40 15.86 -9.13
CA ASN A 175 5.24 14.41 -9.03
C ASN A 175 6.14 13.82 -7.94
N ASN A 176 7.32 14.39 -7.71
CA ASN A 176 8.20 13.98 -6.61
C ASN A 176 7.58 14.28 -5.24
N GLU A 177 6.92 15.43 -5.08
CA GLU A 177 6.12 15.73 -3.89
C GLU A 177 4.90 14.79 -3.76
N GLY A 178 4.22 14.51 -4.87
CA GLY A 178 3.12 13.53 -4.90
C GLY A 178 3.56 12.15 -4.43
N PHE A 179 4.71 11.66 -4.91
CA PHE A 179 5.31 10.42 -4.44
C PHE A 179 5.70 10.45 -2.95
N ARG A 180 6.22 11.57 -2.46
CA ARG A 180 6.56 11.73 -1.03
C ARG A 180 5.30 11.63 -0.17
N LYS A 181 4.28 12.44 -0.49
CA LYS A 181 3.00 12.47 0.21
C LYS A 181 2.30 11.12 0.20
N MET A 182 2.27 10.45 -0.95
CA MET A 182 1.65 9.12 -1.05
C MET A 182 2.36 8.07 -0.19
N ARG A 183 3.70 8.10 -0.09
CA ARG A 183 4.43 7.17 0.78
C ARG A 183 4.11 7.41 2.25
N GLU A 184 4.05 8.67 2.68
CA GLU A 184 3.65 9.05 4.04
C GLU A 184 2.23 8.54 4.36
N LEU A 185 1.28 8.74 3.44
CA LEU A 185 -0.08 8.22 3.61
C LEU A 185 -0.14 6.69 3.66
N ILE A 186 0.65 6.00 2.83
CA ILE A 186 0.74 4.54 2.84
C ILE A 186 1.24 4.01 4.19
N GLU A 187 2.28 4.64 4.73
CA GLU A 187 2.83 4.30 6.04
C GLU A 187 1.81 4.57 7.15
N ASN A 188 1.14 5.72 7.12
CA ASN A 188 0.08 6.05 8.08
C ASN A 188 -1.02 4.99 8.09
N PHE A 189 -1.51 4.56 6.93
CA PHE A 189 -2.56 3.52 6.87
C PHE A 189 -2.11 2.13 7.31
N ARG A 190 -0.81 1.81 7.18
CA ARG A 190 -0.25 0.53 7.65
C ARG A 190 -0.19 0.44 9.17
N TYR A 191 0.01 1.57 9.85
CA TYR A 191 0.22 1.61 11.29
C TYR A 191 -0.93 2.27 12.07
N SER A 192 -1.99 2.73 11.39
CA SER A 192 -3.22 3.18 12.04
C SER A 192 -3.96 2.00 12.67
N PRO A 193 -4.32 2.09 13.98
CA PRO A 193 -5.02 1.04 14.71
C PRO A 193 -6.43 0.72 14.18
#